data_AF-A0AAU4YXM7-F1
#
_entry.id   AF-A0AAU4YXM7-F1
#
_cell.length_a   1.000
_cell.length_b   1.000
_cell.length_c   1.000
_cell.angle_alpha   90.00
_cell.angle_beta   90.00
_cell.angle_gamma   90.00
#
_symmetry.space_group_name_H-M   'P 1'
#
loop_
_entity.id
_entity.type
_entity.pdbx_description
1 polymer ?
#
loop_
_entity_poly.entity_id
_entity_poly.type
_entity_poly.pdbx_seq_one_letter_code
_entity_poly.pdbx_strand_id
1 'polypeptide(L)'
;MAGTDQAADDDELFVLTALLLTPSQFPSVLGDDYPAACASLGLEPYADGYGLVLGQDGDGARWTVVIDDVSLVAVAIASWDCGMEYDLSPSDRSVVAGLPGWPLAVATVAPGVPAPHDPDEEDGGGPPLTPPDTNAWGPAQRRLGADEVALQWAVWREQVADQMTFVQPDAPEEERATPHEGVRRVLKELHSYVDDAPPLGRVRSSFAPDGARMLRADGPGWSLVARTDDIAFVLLDEEPGEVLPVGRGPELPGLLEALDKMAVRPS
;
A
#
# COMPACT_ATOMS: atom_id res chain seq x y z
N MET A 1 24.29 31.90 30.59
CA MET A 1 25.63 31.45 30.16
C MET A 1 25.82 30.06 30.76
N ALA A 2 25.72 28.94 30.06
CA ALA A 2 25.73 28.70 28.61
C ALA A 2 24.58 27.75 28.26
N GLY A 3 23.84 28.09 27.19
CA GLY A 3 23.10 27.08 26.45
C GLY A 3 24.14 26.24 25.73
N THR A 4 24.11 24.94 25.96
CA THR A 4 24.73 23.98 25.07
C THR A 4 23.83 23.94 23.84
N ASP A 5 24.15 24.79 22.87
CA ASP A 5 23.74 24.62 21.49
C ASP A 5 24.34 23.29 21.06
N GLN A 6 23.51 22.26 21.12
CA GLN A 6 23.80 20.98 20.51
C GLN A 6 23.62 21.25 19.02
N ALA A 7 24.70 21.67 18.37
CA ALA A 7 24.77 21.58 16.92
C ALA A 7 24.49 20.11 16.63
N ALA A 8 23.27 19.83 16.13
CA ALA A 8 23.01 18.59 15.45
C ALA A 8 24.13 18.45 14.42
N ASP A 9 24.74 17.26 14.33
CA ASP A 9 25.61 17.02 13.17
C ASP A 9 24.74 17.32 11.94
N ASP A 10 25.23 18.13 11.00
CA ASP A 10 24.47 18.50 9.79
C ASP A 10 24.03 17.24 8.98
N ASP A 11 24.64 16.08 9.27
CA ASP A 11 24.34 14.75 8.74
C ASP A 11 23.22 13.99 9.52
N GLU A 12 22.65 14.55 10.60
CA GLU A 12 21.62 13.89 11.42
C GLU A 12 20.24 13.94 10.75
N LEU A 13 19.64 12.76 10.52
CA LEU A 13 18.29 12.66 9.95
C LEU A 13 17.22 12.73 11.04
N PHE A 14 16.41 13.79 11.00
CA PHE A 14 15.18 13.92 11.78
C PHE A 14 14.08 13.04 11.18
N VAL A 15 13.80 11.91 11.82
CA VAL A 15 12.77 10.95 11.39
C VAL A 15 11.36 11.54 11.55
N LEU A 16 10.61 11.58 10.45
CA LEU A 16 9.20 12.01 10.43
C LEU A 16 8.24 10.83 10.44
N THR A 17 8.55 9.79 9.68
CA THR A 17 7.74 8.58 9.58
C THR A 17 8.55 7.41 9.04
N ALA A 18 8.01 6.21 9.16
CA ALA A 18 8.61 5.01 8.59
C ALA A 18 7.53 4.09 7.99
N LEU A 19 7.92 3.32 6.97
CA LEU A 19 7.03 2.45 6.21
C LEU A 19 7.70 1.11 5.97
N LEU A 20 6.90 0.06 5.85
CA LEU A 20 7.37 -1.23 5.35
C LEU A 20 7.28 -1.26 3.83
N LEU A 21 8.30 -1.82 3.18
CA LEU A 21 8.35 -2.15 1.77
C LEU A 21 8.73 -3.63 1.66
N THR A 22 7.76 -4.51 1.93
CA THR A 22 7.94 -5.97 1.97
C THR A 22 6.97 -6.66 1.00
N PRO A 23 7.23 -7.92 0.63
CA PRO A 23 6.29 -8.72 -0.16
C PRO A 23 4.84 -8.75 0.37
N SER A 24 4.63 -8.66 1.69
CA SER A 24 3.29 -8.65 2.30
C SER A 24 2.70 -7.26 2.50
N GLN A 25 3.53 -6.22 2.61
CA GLN A 25 3.10 -4.89 3.00
C GLN A 25 4.00 -3.81 2.39
N PHE A 26 3.40 -2.95 1.58
CA PHE A 26 4.05 -1.78 0.99
C PHE A 26 2.99 -0.71 0.69
N PRO A 27 3.39 0.56 0.53
CA PRO A 27 2.46 1.63 0.14
C PRO A 27 1.92 1.36 -1.25
N SER A 28 0.64 0.98 -1.37
CA SER A 28 0.07 0.53 -2.65
C SER A 28 0.15 1.61 -3.73
N VAL A 29 0.20 2.89 -3.37
CA VAL A 29 0.37 3.98 -4.35
C VAL A 29 1.62 3.80 -5.23
N LEU A 30 2.67 3.14 -4.72
CA LEU A 30 3.95 2.92 -5.41
C LEU A 30 3.90 1.83 -6.49
N GLY A 31 2.94 0.90 -6.45
CA GLY A 31 2.88 -0.18 -7.44
C GLY A 31 1.73 -1.17 -7.21
N ASP A 32 1.46 -1.99 -8.23
CA ASP A 32 0.44 -3.07 -8.16
C ASP A 32 0.96 -4.32 -7.42
N ASP A 33 2.26 -4.38 -7.11
CA ASP A 33 2.96 -5.50 -6.49
C ASP A 33 4.29 -5.02 -5.88
N TYR A 34 4.93 -5.90 -5.11
CA TYR A 34 6.15 -5.59 -4.40
C TYR A 34 7.32 -5.25 -5.36
N PRO A 35 7.62 -6.04 -6.42
CA PRO A 35 8.63 -5.67 -7.40
C PRO A 35 8.39 -4.31 -8.08
N ALA A 36 7.16 -3.99 -8.45
CA ALA A 36 6.83 -2.68 -9.03
C ALA A 36 7.07 -1.53 -8.04
N ALA A 37 6.71 -1.73 -6.76
CA ALA A 37 6.98 -0.75 -5.71
C ALA A 37 8.49 -0.54 -5.47
N CYS A 38 9.30 -1.61 -5.45
CA CYS A 38 10.76 -1.49 -5.39
C CYS A 38 11.34 -0.75 -6.59
N ALA A 39 10.88 -1.08 -7.81
CA ALA A 39 11.33 -0.43 -9.03
C ALA A 39 11.03 1.08 -9.05
N SER A 40 9.93 1.52 -8.43
CA SER A 40 9.60 2.95 -8.29
C SER A 40 10.63 3.74 -7.46
N LEU A 41 11.43 3.04 -6.65
CA LEU A 41 12.51 3.60 -5.82
C LEU A 41 13.90 3.27 -6.39
N GLY A 42 14.00 2.62 -7.55
CA GLY A 42 15.27 2.15 -8.11
C GLY A 42 15.89 0.99 -7.33
N LEU A 43 15.11 0.26 -6.54
CA LEU A 43 15.57 -0.89 -5.74
C LEU A 43 15.33 -2.21 -6.48
N GLU A 44 16.23 -3.17 -6.29
CA GLU A 44 15.96 -4.56 -6.65
C GLU A 44 15.05 -5.21 -5.58
N PRO A 45 14.12 -6.10 -5.95
CA PRO A 45 13.27 -6.78 -4.97
C PRO A 45 14.12 -7.69 -4.06
N TYR A 46 13.97 -7.52 -2.75
CA TYR A 46 14.64 -8.32 -1.72
C TYR A 46 13.65 -9.20 -0.98
N ALA A 47 14.01 -10.46 -0.69
CA ALA A 47 13.08 -11.46 -0.17
C ALA A 47 12.49 -11.07 1.19
N ASP A 48 13.31 -10.50 2.07
CA ASP A 48 12.86 -10.05 3.40
C ASP A 48 12.19 -8.67 3.34
N GLY A 49 12.38 -7.93 2.25
CA GLY A 49 11.90 -6.56 2.07
C GLY A 49 12.81 -5.50 2.68
N TYR A 50 12.32 -4.27 2.70
CA TYR A 50 13.01 -3.10 3.23
C TYR A 50 12.12 -2.37 4.22
N GLY A 51 12.76 -1.66 5.15
CA GLY A 51 12.17 -0.54 5.85
C GLY A 51 12.51 0.77 5.12
N LEU A 52 11.55 1.70 5.07
CA LEU A 52 11.76 3.05 4.56
C LEU A 52 11.62 4.03 5.71
N VAL A 53 12.57 4.93 5.88
CA VAL A 53 12.53 6.01 6.87
C VAL A 53 12.55 7.34 6.13
N LEU A 54 11.49 8.11 6.30
CA LEU A 54 11.35 9.43 5.66
C LEU A 54 11.68 10.47 6.72
N GLY A 55 12.63 11.34 6.40
CA GLY A 55 13.10 12.37 7.32
C GLY A 55 13.61 13.61 6.61
N GLN A 56 14.07 14.56 7.43
CA GLN A 56 14.79 15.76 7.01
C GLN A 56 16.17 15.78 7.63
N ASP A 57 17.16 16.33 6.93
CA ASP A 57 18.41 16.74 7.59
C ASP A 57 18.25 18.08 8.33
N GLY A 58 19.33 18.58 8.94
CA GLY A 58 19.34 19.84 9.68
C GLY A 58 19.01 21.08 8.84
N ASP A 59 19.28 21.03 7.54
CA ASP A 59 18.97 22.12 6.60
C ASP A 59 17.53 22.03 6.06
N GLY A 60 16.84 20.92 6.30
CA GLY A 60 15.48 20.67 5.89
C GLY A 60 15.36 19.94 4.56
N ALA A 61 16.46 19.44 3.99
CA ALA A 61 16.41 18.64 2.77
C ALA A 61 15.77 17.29 3.05
N ARG A 62 14.97 16.82 2.10
CA ARG A 62 14.15 15.60 2.24
C ARG A 62 14.94 14.36 1.85
N TRP A 63 14.90 13.35 2.70
CA TRP A 63 15.57 12.07 2.46
C TRP A 63 14.67 10.87 2.76
N THR A 64 14.85 9.83 1.96
CA THR A 64 14.31 8.49 2.19
C THR A 64 15.46 7.52 2.43
N VAL A 65 15.62 7.06 3.66
CA VAL A 65 16.62 6.06 4.03
C VAL A 65 16.02 4.66 3.91
N VAL A 66 16.64 3.83 3.08
CA VAL A 66 16.26 2.44 2.82
C VAL A 66 17.10 1.52 3.70
N ILE A 67 16.43 0.63 4.45
CA ILE A 67 17.05 -0.20 5.48
C ILE A 67 16.70 -1.67 5.22
N ASP A 68 17.66 -2.58 5.36
CA ASP A 68 17.43 -4.04 5.23
C ASP A 68 17.02 -4.75 6.54
N ASP A 69 17.21 -4.10 7.70
CA ASP A 69 16.60 -4.50 8.97
C ASP A 69 15.13 -4.08 9.05
N VAL A 70 14.27 -4.88 8.42
CA VAL A 70 12.80 -4.70 8.43
C VAL A 70 12.22 -4.80 9.84
N SER A 71 12.84 -5.60 10.72
CA SER A 71 12.33 -5.83 12.07
C SER A 71 12.46 -4.56 12.92
N LEU A 72 13.56 -3.82 12.78
CA LEU A 72 13.76 -2.53 13.44
C LEU A 72 12.64 -1.55 13.08
N VAL A 73 12.32 -1.42 11.78
CA VAL A 73 11.28 -0.50 11.31
C VAL A 73 9.88 -0.98 11.72
N ALA A 74 9.59 -2.27 11.65
CA ALA A 74 8.31 -2.83 12.10
C ALA A 74 8.06 -2.59 13.59
N VAL A 75 9.10 -2.72 14.44
CA VAL A 75 9.02 -2.43 15.88
C VAL A 75 8.77 -0.95 16.14
N ALA A 76 9.40 -0.05 15.39
CA ALA A 76 9.15 1.38 15.50
C ALA A 76 7.69 1.73 15.18
N ILE A 77 7.17 1.24 14.05
CA ILE A 77 5.78 1.45 13.63
C ILE A 77 4.81 0.91 14.67
N ALA A 78 4.99 -0.34 15.13
CA ALA A 78 4.12 -0.95 16.13
C ALA A 78 4.14 -0.19 17.47
N SER A 79 5.31 0.34 17.86
CA SER A 79 5.44 1.18 19.05
C SER A 79 4.63 2.47 18.92
N TRP A 80 4.77 3.18 17.79
CA TRP A 80 4.05 4.43 17.53
C TRP A 80 2.53 4.22 17.40
N ASP A 81 2.08 3.15 16.74
CA ASP A 81 0.66 2.78 16.63
C ASP A 81 0.03 2.53 18.00
N CYS A 82 0.82 2.03 18.96
CA CYS A 82 0.39 1.85 20.35
C CYS A 82 0.53 3.12 21.21
N GLY A 83 0.96 4.24 20.63
CA GLY A 83 1.20 5.51 21.34
C GLY A 83 2.44 5.51 22.23
N MET A 84 3.39 4.60 22.00
CA MET A 84 4.66 4.53 22.73
C MET A 84 5.74 5.33 22.01
N GLU A 85 6.63 5.97 22.78
CA GLU A 85 7.84 6.58 22.22
C GLU A 85 8.81 5.49 21.77
N TYR A 86 9.36 5.66 20.58
CA TYR A 86 10.42 4.81 20.04
C TYR A 86 11.35 5.66 19.19
N ASP A 87 12.64 5.62 19.50
CA ASP A 87 13.69 6.31 18.77
C ASP A 87 14.23 5.39 17.67
N LEU A 88 13.84 5.67 16.42
CA LEU A 88 14.27 4.88 15.27
C LEU A 88 15.61 5.43 14.76
N SER A 89 16.69 4.80 15.16
CA SER A 89 18.06 5.14 14.74
C SER A 89 18.70 3.95 14.01
N PRO A 90 18.62 3.91 12.67
CA PRO A 90 19.21 2.84 11.87
C PRO A 90 20.73 2.83 11.99
N SER A 91 21.35 1.65 12.00
CA SER A 91 22.81 1.56 11.94
C SER A 91 23.30 1.75 10.50
N ASP A 92 24.49 2.33 10.31
CA ASP A 92 25.12 2.47 8.99
C ASP A 92 25.24 1.15 8.22
N ARG A 93 25.30 0.02 8.95
CA ARG A 93 25.41 -1.32 8.35
C ARG A 93 24.11 -1.83 7.76
N SER A 94 22.99 -1.35 8.26
CA SER A 94 21.64 -1.71 7.79
C SER A 94 21.11 -0.76 6.73
N VAL A 95 21.74 0.40 6.55
CA VAL A 95 21.37 1.36 5.50
C VAL A 95 21.86 0.84 4.15
N VAL A 96 20.91 0.62 3.24
CA VAL A 96 21.15 0.16 1.87
C VAL A 96 21.33 1.34 0.92
N ALA A 97 20.53 2.39 1.10
CA ALA A 97 20.56 3.60 0.28
C ALA A 97 19.98 4.80 1.02
N GLY A 98 20.50 5.99 0.73
CA GLY A 98 19.85 7.27 1.01
C GLY A 98 19.37 7.84 -0.32
N LEU A 99 18.06 7.95 -0.49
CA LEU A 99 17.44 8.47 -1.72
C LEU A 99 16.96 9.91 -1.48
N PRO A 100 17.29 10.86 -2.37
CA PRO A 100 16.82 12.23 -2.24
C PRO A 100 15.30 12.29 -2.40
N GLY A 101 14.62 13.18 -1.67
CA GLY A 101 13.16 13.33 -1.73
C GLY A 101 12.38 12.26 -0.98
N TRP A 102 11.05 12.32 -1.11
CA TRP A 102 10.12 11.36 -0.48
C TRP A 102 9.24 10.69 -1.53
N PRO A 103 9.05 9.36 -1.47
CA PRO A 103 8.19 8.65 -2.40
C PRO A 103 6.70 8.80 -2.07
N LEU A 104 6.37 9.40 -0.93
CA LEU A 104 5.01 9.65 -0.47
C LEU A 104 4.83 11.11 -0.07
N ALA A 105 3.60 11.60 -0.17
CA ALA A 105 3.26 12.93 0.30
C ALA A 105 3.29 12.96 1.84
N VAL A 106 4.33 13.58 2.41
CA VAL A 106 4.46 13.86 3.84
C VAL A 106 4.30 15.36 4.04
N ALA A 107 3.35 15.75 4.88
CA ALA A 107 2.98 17.14 5.11
C ALA A 107 3.62 17.75 6.37
N THR A 108 4.33 16.94 7.16
CA THR A 108 4.93 17.33 8.43
C THR A 108 6.37 17.82 8.26
N VAL A 109 6.83 18.61 9.22
CA VAL A 109 8.19 19.14 9.31
C VAL A 109 8.78 18.81 10.67
N ALA A 110 10.07 18.54 10.75
CA ALA A 110 10.77 18.33 11.99
C ALA A 110 10.79 19.63 12.83
N PRO A 111 10.54 19.57 14.15
CA PRO A 111 10.57 20.77 15.00
C PRO A 111 11.94 21.45 14.97
N GLY A 112 11.97 22.75 14.68
CA GLY A 112 13.20 23.56 14.68
C GLY A 112 14.03 23.48 13.40
N VAL A 113 13.63 22.66 12.43
CA VAL A 113 14.27 22.50 11.12
C VAL A 113 13.58 23.40 10.08
N PRO A 114 14.29 23.89 9.04
CA PRO A 114 13.68 24.61 7.94
C PRO A 114 12.58 23.83 7.19
N ALA A 115 11.84 24.54 6.33
CA ALA A 115 10.78 23.93 5.54
C ALA A 115 11.31 22.81 4.63
N PRO A 116 10.58 21.69 4.47
CA PRO A 116 11.01 20.59 3.62
C PRO A 116 11.27 21.04 2.17
N HIS A 117 12.43 20.69 1.63
CA HIS A 117 12.78 20.96 0.23
C HIS A 117 13.58 19.79 -0.36
N ASP A 118 13.61 19.68 -1.69
CA ASP A 118 14.44 18.67 -2.33
C ASP A 118 15.91 19.08 -2.32
N PRO A 119 16.84 18.15 -2.02
CA PRO A 119 18.27 18.41 -2.19
C PRO A 119 18.59 18.58 -3.68
N ASP A 120 19.67 19.30 -3.97
CA ASP A 120 20.19 19.46 -5.33
C ASP A 120 20.65 18.09 -5.90
N GLU A 121 20.45 17.84 -7.21
CA GLU A 121 20.74 16.53 -7.80
C GLU A 121 22.22 16.09 -7.66
N GLU A 122 23.15 17.06 -7.64
CA GLU A 122 24.58 16.78 -7.43
C GLU A 122 24.85 16.26 -6.02
N ASP A 123 24.18 16.83 -5.01
CA ASP A 123 24.32 16.44 -3.60
C ASP A 123 23.51 15.16 -3.30
N GLY A 124 22.35 15.00 -3.94
CA GLY A 124 21.47 13.84 -3.82
C GLY A 124 21.93 12.58 -4.54
N GLY A 125 22.94 12.67 -5.41
CA GLY A 125 23.41 11.55 -6.23
C GLY A 125 22.39 11.06 -7.26
N GLY A 126 21.38 11.89 -7.60
CA GLY A 126 20.29 11.55 -8.50
C GLY A 126 19.07 12.48 -8.34
N PRO A 127 18.05 12.33 -9.20
CA PRO A 127 16.82 13.12 -9.09
C PRO A 127 16.03 12.74 -7.82
N PRO A 128 15.44 13.73 -7.11
CA PRO A 128 14.59 13.49 -5.97
C PRO A 128 13.37 12.62 -6.29
N LEU A 129 13.05 11.72 -5.36
CA LEU A 129 11.81 10.97 -5.35
C LEU A 129 10.62 11.93 -5.26
N THR A 130 9.66 11.70 -6.15
CA THR A 130 8.40 12.45 -6.18
C THR A 130 7.25 11.48 -5.97
N PRO A 131 6.27 11.80 -5.10
CA PRO A 131 5.11 10.95 -4.91
C PRO A 131 4.33 10.77 -6.23
N PRO A 132 3.75 9.59 -6.48
CA PRO A 132 2.86 9.42 -7.63
C PRO A 132 1.72 10.45 -7.62
N ASP A 133 1.32 10.94 -8.79
CA ASP A 133 0.20 11.88 -8.89
C ASP A 133 -1.12 11.19 -8.54
N THR A 134 -1.80 11.74 -7.53
CA THR A 134 -3.09 11.29 -7.00
C THR A 134 -4.19 12.32 -7.20
N ASN A 135 -3.90 13.44 -7.88
CA ASN A 135 -4.91 14.47 -8.17
C ASN A 135 -5.79 14.12 -9.36
N ALA A 136 -5.28 13.29 -10.28
CA ALA A 136 -6.02 12.75 -11.41
C ALA A 136 -6.32 11.26 -11.20
N TRP A 137 -7.43 10.79 -11.78
CA TRP A 137 -7.68 9.35 -11.79
C TRP A 137 -6.64 8.62 -12.63
N GLY A 138 -6.10 7.56 -12.05
CA GLY A 138 -5.09 6.70 -12.65
C GLY A 138 -4.72 5.57 -11.68
N PRO A 139 -3.71 4.76 -12.01
CA PRO A 139 -3.37 3.57 -11.22
C PRO A 139 -3.10 3.87 -9.74
N ALA A 140 -2.39 4.96 -9.44
CA ALA A 140 -2.12 5.39 -8.08
C ALA A 140 -3.42 5.70 -7.31
N GLN A 141 -4.31 6.50 -7.89
CA GLN A 141 -5.57 6.87 -7.28
C GLN A 141 -6.53 5.68 -7.14
N ARG A 142 -6.56 4.78 -8.12
CA ARG A 142 -7.33 3.53 -8.05
C ARG A 142 -6.88 2.66 -6.88
N ARG A 143 -5.57 2.47 -6.71
CA ARG A 143 -5.02 1.67 -5.60
C ARG A 143 -5.28 2.31 -4.24
N LEU A 144 -5.18 3.63 -4.14
CA LEU A 144 -5.57 4.36 -2.91
C LEU A 144 -7.06 4.21 -2.61
N GLY A 145 -7.93 4.30 -3.63
CA GLY A 145 -9.36 4.06 -3.47
C GLY A 145 -9.65 2.65 -2.97
N ALA A 146 -8.94 1.65 -3.47
CA ALA A 146 -9.07 0.27 -3.01
C ALA A 146 -8.54 0.07 -1.57
N ASP A 147 -7.46 0.76 -1.18
CA ASP A 147 -6.98 0.75 0.20
C ASP A 147 -7.99 1.41 1.15
N GLU A 148 -8.62 2.51 0.73
CA GLU A 148 -9.70 3.16 1.49
C GLU A 148 -10.94 2.27 1.63
N VAL A 149 -11.34 1.56 0.56
CA VAL A 149 -12.42 0.57 0.62
C VAL A 149 -12.10 -0.55 1.61
N ALA A 150 -10.84 -1.01 1.66
CA ALA A 150 -10.42 -2.02 2.62
C ALA A 150 -10.45 -1.50 4.06
N LEU A 151 -9.97 -0.28 4.28
CA LEU A 151 -9.96 0.37 5.59
C LEU A 151 -11.38 0.63 6.12
N GLN A 152 -12.28 1.10 5.24
CA GLN A 152 -13.66 1.45 5.56
C GLN A 152 -14.66 0.36 5.16
N TRP A 153 -14.25 -0.92 5.17
CA TRP A 153 -15.06 -2.04 4.66
C TRP A 153 -16.49 -2.03 5.18
N ALA A 154 -16.68 -1.83 6.49
CA ALA A 154 -18.00 -1.84 7.11
C ALA A 154 -18.94 -0.77 6.52
N VAL A 155 -18.42 0.44 6.28
CA VAL A 155 -19.18 1.57 5.71
C VAL A 155 -19.59 1.27 4.28
N TRP A 156 -18.63 0.83 3.44
CA TRP A 156 -18.90 0.47 2.05
C TRP A 156 -19.90 -0.69 1.94
N ARG A 157 -19.76 -1.69 2.80
CA ARG A 157 -20.63 -2.86 2.79
C ARG A 157 -22.08 -2.55 3.16
N GLU A 158 -22.28 -1.63 4.11
CA GLU A 158 -23.61 -1.11 4.50
C GLU A 158 -24.25 -0.34 3.35
N GLN A 159 -23.53 0.59 2.72
CA GLN A 159 -24.04 1.37 1.59
C GLN A 159 -24.51 0.50 0.42
N VAL A 160 -23.75 -0.55 0.07
CA VAL A 160 -24.15 -1.49 -0.98
C VAL A 160 -25.36 -2.34 -0.58
N ALA A 161 -25.50 -2.71 0.70
CA ALA A 161 -26.68 -3.45 1.17
C ALA A 161 -27.97 -2.63 1.00
N ASP A 162 -27.90 -1.32 1.24
CA ASP A 162 -29.04 -0.41 1.11
C ASP A 162 -29.41 -0.12 -0.35
N GLN A 163 -28.41 -0.11 -1.25
CA GLN A 163 -28.59 0.31 -2.64
C GLN A 163 -28.79 -0.85 -3.61
N MET A 164 -28.26 -2.03 -3.32
CA MET A 164 -28.23 -3.16 -4.23
C MET A 164 -28.70 -4.45 -3.57
N THR A 165 -29.63 -5.12 -4.24
CA THR A 165 -29.99 -6.50 -3.92
C THR A 165 -29.28 -7.43 -4.89
N PHE A 166 -28.37 -8.27 -4.38
CA PHE A 166 -27.74 -9.29 -5.22
C PHE A 166 -28.77 -10.33 -5.61
N VAL A 167 -28.91 -10.53 -6.92
CA VAL A 167 -29.83 -11.50 -7.51
C VAL A 167 -29.37 -12.91 -7.12
N GLN A 168 -30.30 -13.75 -6.65
CA GLN A 168 -29.96 -15.13 -6.31
C GLN A 168 -29.65 -15.96 -7.57
N PRO A 169 -28.79 -16.99 -7.47
CA PRO A 169 -28.41 -17.82 -8.61
C PRO A 169 -29.61 -18.43 -9.34
N ASP A 170 -30.67 -18.77 -8.59
CA ASP A 170 -31.89 -19.41 -9.08
C ASP A 170 -32.97 -18.42 -9.55
N ALA A 171 -32.70 -17.11 -9.50
CA ALA A 171 -33.64 -16.12 -9.98
C ALA A 171 -33.81 -16.21 -11.52
N PRO A 172 -35.00 -15.87 -12.05
CA PRO A 172 -35.27 -15.84 -13.49
C PRO A 172 -34.21 -15.01 -14.24
N GLU A 173 -33.84 -15.43 -15.46
CA GLU A 173 -32.85 -14.70 -16.28
C GLU A 173 -33.22 -13.24 -16.52
N GLU A 174 -34.52 -12.92 -16.57
CA GLU A 174 -35.06 -11.58 -16.74
C GLU A 174 -34.77 -10.65 -15.55
N GLU A 175 -34.54 -11.22 -14.36
CA GLU A 175 -34.18 -10.48 -13.14
C GLU A 175 -32.66 -10.37 -12.93
N ARG A 176 -31.86 -11.11 -13.71
CA ARG A 176 -30.40 -11.04 -13.64
C ARG A 176 -29.92 -9.82 -14.42
N ALA A 177 -29.38 -8.83 -13.71
CA ALA A 177 -28.72 -7.70 -14.32
C ALA A 177 -27.63 -8.17 -15.30
N THR A 178 -27.49 -7.46 -16.42
CA THR A 178 -26.43 -7.71 -17.41
C THR A 178 -25.08 -7.62 -16.70
N PRO A 179 -24.27 -8.68 -16.65
CA PRO A 179 -23.08 -8.63 -15.82
C PRO A 179 -22.01 -7.74 -16.44
N HIS A 180 -21.39 -6.93 -15.60
CA HIS A 180 -20.40 -5.94 -15.98
C HIS A 180 -19.19 -6.58 -16.67
N GLU A 181 -18.86 -6.15 -17.89
CA GLU A 181 -17.78 -6.77 -18.69
C GLU A 181 -16.41 -6.61 -18.03
N GLY A 182 -16.11 -5.42 -17.48
CA GLY A 182 -14.89 -5.16 -16.71
C GLY A 182 -14.74 -6.11 -15.51
N VAL A 183 -15.80 -6.31 -14.71
CA VAL A 183 -15.78 -7.25 -13.58
C VAL A 183 -15.55 -8.68 -14.03
N ARG A 184 -16.22 -9.13 -15.12
CA ARG A 184 -16.00 -10.47 -15.68
C ARG A 184 -14.55 -10.68 -16.11
N ARG A 185 -13.94 -9.67 -16.73
CA ARG A 185 -12.51 -9.69 -17.11
C ARG A 185 -11.63 -9.83 -15.87
N VAL A 186 -11.85 -9.01 -14.84
CA VAL A 186 -11.10 -9.08 -13.57
C VAL A 186 -11.21 -10.45 -12.91
N LEU A 187 -12.43 -11.00 -12.80
CA LEU A 187 -12.62 -12.33 -12.22
C LEU A 187 -11.89 -13.41 -13.03
N LYS A 188 -11.89 -13.32 -14.36
CA LYS A 188 -11.13 -14.25 -15.21
C LYS A 188 -9.62 -14.14 -15.00
N GLU A 189 -9.10 -12.92 -14.90
CA GLU A 189 -7.68 -12.68 -14.61
C GLU A 189 -7.30 -13.20 -13.21
N LEU A 190 -8.14 -13.00 -12.20
CA LEU A 190 -7.94 -13.54 -10.86
C LEU A 190 -7.94 -15.07 -10.82
N HIS A 191 -8.79 -15.72 -11.61
CA HIS A 191 -8.73 -17.18 -11.74
C HIS A 191 -7.38 -17.62 -12.33
N SER A 192 -6.83 -16.88 -13.30
CA SER A 192 -5.52 -17.22 -13.86
C SER A 192 -4.38 -17.11 -12.85
N TYR A 193 -4.49 -16.25 -11.82
CA TYR A 193 -3.51 -16.18 -10.73
C TYR A 193 -3.43 -17.47 -9.90
N VAL A 194 -4.51 -18.26 -9.86
CA VAL A 194 -4.53 -19.55 -9.17
C VAL A 194 -3.73 -20.60 -9.94
N ASP A 195 -3.73 -20.52 -11.27
CA ASP A 195 -3.00 -21.43 -12.15
C ASP A 195 -1.54 -21.00 -12.34
N ASP A 196 -1.29 -19.70 -12.48
CA ASP A 196 0.02 -19.08 -12.66
C ASP A 196 0.21 -17.93 -11.66
N ALA A 197 1.02 -18.18 -10.64
CA ALA A 197 1.13 -17.28 -9.50
C ALA A 197 1.65 -15.89 -9.93
N PRO A 198 0.99 -14.80 -9.50
CA PRO A 198 1.43 -13.46 -9.84
C PRO A 198 2.72 -13.08 -9.08
N PRO A 199 3.37 -11.96 -9.46
CA PRO A 199 4.46 -11.38 -8.67
C PRO A 199 4.09 -11.20 -7.19
N LEU A 200 5.09 -11.31 -6.31
CA LEU A 200 4.90 -11.18 -4.88
C LEU A 200 4.23 -9.85 -4.52
N GLY A 201 3.33 -9.88 -3.53
CA GLY A 201 2.60 -8.69 -3.09
C GLY A 201 1.46 -8.27 -4.02
N ARG A 202 1.26 -8.93 -5.16
CA ARG A 202 0.08 -8.68 -6.01
C ARG A 202 -1.21 -9.18 -5.39
N VAL A 203 -1.14 -10.23 -4.56
CA VAL A 203 -2.25 -10.70 -3.72
C VAL A 203 -1.77 -10.64 -2.27
N ARG A 204 -2.46 -9.85 -1.45
CA ARG A 204 -2.15 -9.61 -0.04
C ARG A 204 -3.34 -9.98 0.82
N SER A 205 -3.06 -10.60 1.97
CA SER A 205 -4.07 -11.02 2.93
C SER A 205 -3.77 -10.41 4.29
N SER A 206 -4.70 -9.64 4.82
CA SER A 206 -4.65 -9.07 6.16
C SER A 206 -5.78 -9.59 7.04
N PHE A 207 -5.62 -9.41 8.35
CA PHE A 207 -6.60 -9.87 9.32
C PHE A 207 -7.95 -9.14 9.14
N ALA A 208 -9.05 -9.88 9.28
CA ALA A 208 -10.37 -9.34 9.50
C ALA A 208 -11.01 -10.00 10.73
N PRO A 209 -11.97 -9.34 11.40
CA PRO A 209 -12.75 -9.96 12.48
C PRO A 209 -13.45 -11.26 12.06
N ASP A 210 -13.93 -12.03 13.05
CA ASP A 210 -14.75 -13.24 12.86
C ASP A 210 -14.06 -14.39 12.10
N GLY A 211 -12.72 -14.41 12.10
CA GLY A 211 -11.94 -15.44 11.43
C GLY A 211 -11.89 -15.30 9.91
N ALA A 212 -12.42 -14.21 9.36
CA ALA A 212 -12.29 -13.85 7.97
C ALA A 212 -10.94 -13.19 7.68
N ARG A 213 -10.68 -12.93 6.40
CA ARG A 213 -9.50 -12.21 5.92
C ARG A 213 -9.92 -11.11 4.96
N MET A 214 -9.24 -9.97 5.04
CA MET A 214 -9.32 -8.93 4.03
C MET A 214 -8.29 -9.25 2.95
N LEU A 215 -8.75 -9.36 1.71
CA LEU A 215 -7.92 -9.60 0.54
C LEU A 215 -7.80 -8.33 -0.28
N ARG A 216 -6.57 -8.00 -0.65
CA ARG A 216 -6.25 -7.04 -1.71
C ARG A 216 -5.60 -7.81 -2.86
N ALA A 217 -6.11 -7.58 -4.06
CA ALA A 217 -5.46 -8.06 -5.27
C ALA A 217 -5.43 -6.95 -6.31
N ASP A 218 -4.38 -6.90 -7.10
CA ASP A 218 -4.23 -5.88 -8.14
C ASP A 218 -3.83 -6.52 -9.47
N GLY A 219 -4.07 -5.81 -10.56
CA GLY A 219 -3.67 -6.23 -11.89
C GLY A 219 -3.69 -5.08 -12.88
N PRO A 220 -3.38 -5.34 -14.17
CA PRO A 220 -3.31 -4.29 -15.18
C PRO A 220 -4.66 -3.55 -15.34
N GLY A 221 -4.71 -2.35 -14.79
CA GLY A 221 -5.88 -1.47 -14.87
C GLY A 221 -7.01 -1.77 -13.88
N TRP A 222 -6.78 -2.59 -12.85
CA TRP A 222 -7.81 -2.91 -11.87
C TRP A 222 -7.25 -3.18 -10.47
N SER A 223 -8.11 -3.00 -9.47
CA SER A 223 -7.87 -3.33 -8.07
C SER A 223 -9.09 -4.04 -7.50
N LEU A 224 -8.87 -5.05 -6.67
CA LEU A 224 -9.90 -5.79 -5.96
C LEU A 224 -9.67 -5.69 -4.43
N VAL A 225 -10.78 -5.56 -3.72
CA VAL A 225 -10.88 -5.67 -2.27
C VAL A 225 -11.95 -6.69 -1.96
N ALA A 226 -11.68 -7.67 -1.10
CA ALA A 226 -12.69 -8.66 -0.72
C ALA A 226 -12.56 -9.07 0.74
N ARG A 227 -13.66 -9.59 1.28
CA ARG A 227 -13.64 -10.32 2.54
C ARG A 227 -13.97 -11.78 2.27
N THR A 228 -13.15 -12.71 2.74
CA THR A 228 -13.25 -14.14 2.39
C THR A 228 -14.59 -14.79 2.73
N ASP A 229 -15.36 -14.18 3.64
CA ASP A 229 -16.67 -14.63 4.10
C ASP A 229 -17.84 -13.79 3.58
N ASP A 230 -17.65 -12.88 2.62
CA ASP A 230 -18.70 -11.94 2.17
C ASP A 230 -18.66 -11.71 0.64
N ILE A 231 -18.45 -10.46 0.22
CA ILE A 231 -18.44 -10.01 -1.18
C ILE A 231 -17.05 -9.51 -1.59
N ALA A 232 -16.94 -9.01 -2.82
CA ALA A 232 -15.79 -8.25 -3.28
C ALA A 232 -16.21 -6.91 -3.90
N PHE A 233 -15.25 -6.00 -4.00
CA PHE A 233 -15.34 -4.74 -4.73
C PHE A 233 -14.23 -4.69 -5.77
N VAL A 234 -14.54 -4.19 -6.96
CA VAL A 234 -13.61 -3.99 -8.07
C VAL A 234 -13.57 -2.51 -8.42
N LEU A 235 -12.37 -1.97 -8.59
CA LEU A 235 -12.12 -0.64 -9.11
C LEU A 235 -11.36 -0.78 -10.43
N LEU A 236 -11.69 0.02 -11.43
CA LEU A 236 -11.13 -0.06 -12.77
C LEU A 236 -10.55 1.29 -13.22
N ASP A 237 -9.46 1.27 -13.97
CA ASP A 237 -8.92 2.51 -14.58
C ASP A 237 -9.89 3.13 -15.58
N GLU A 238 -10.63 2.29 -16.31
CA GLU A 238 -11.59 2.70 -17.34
C GLU A 238 -12.89 3.31 -16.77
N GLU A 239 -13.14 3.14 -15.47
CA GLU A 239 -14.32 3.67 -14.77
C GLU A 239 -13.92 4.50 -13.54
N PRO A 240 -13.51 5.77 -13.76
CA PRO A 240 -13.02 6.64 -12.70
C PRO A 240 -14.01 6.85 -11.55
N GLY A 241 -13.55 6.58 -10.32
CA GLY A 241 -14.34 6.84 -9.10
C GLY A 241 -15.44 5.82 -8.81
N GLU A 242 -15.63 4.82 -9.68
CA GLU A 242 -16.64 3.78 -9.48
C GLU A 242 -16.08 2.62 -8.65
N VAL A 243 -16.92 2.12 -7.73
CA VAL A 243 -16.65 0.92 -6.92
C VAL A 243 -17.69 -0.12 -7.26
N LEU A 244 -17.28 -1.15 -8.00
CA LEU A 244 -18.18 -2.15 -8.57
C LEU A 244 -18.32 -3.35 -7.62
N PRO A 245 -19.48 -3.57 -6.99
CA PRO A 245 -19.67 -4.70 -6.09
C PRO A 245 -19.83 -6.02 -6.85
N VAL A 246 -19.22 -7.07 -6.31
CA VAL A 246 -19.32 -8.44 -6.78
C VAL A 246 -19.96 -9.29 -5.70
N GLY A 247 -21.20 -9.70 -5.95
CA GLY A 247 -21.94 -10.57 -5.04
C GLY A 247 -21.25 -11.92 -4.87
N ARG A 248 -21.47 -12.55 -3.71
CA ARG A 248 -20.84 -13.82 -3.35
C ARG A 248 -21.06 -14.91 -4.39
N GLY A 249 -22.31 -15.17 -4.80
CA GLY A 249 -22.63 -16.24 -5.74
C GLY A 249 -22.03 -17.60 -5.35
N PRO A 250 -22.00 -18.56 -6.29
CA PRO A 250 -21.41 -19.89 -6.04
C PRO A 250 -19.89 -19.95 -6.23
N GLU A 251 -19.30 -19.07 -7.05
CA GLU A 251 -17.89 -19.16 -7.47
C GLU A 251 -16.93 -18.33 -6.63
N LEU A 252 -17.34 -17.13 -6.18
CA LEU A 252 -16.45 -16.20 -5.46
C LEU A 252 -15.82 -16.83 -4.21
N PRO A 253 -16.55 -17.59 -3.36
CA PRO A 253 -15.94 -18.16 -2.14
C PRO A 253 -14.73 -19.04 -2.43
N GLY A 254 -14.81 -19.89 -3.46
CA GLY A 254 -13.70 -20.77 -3.84
C GLY A 254 -12.50 -20.00 -4.38
N LEU A 255 -12.76 -18.94 -5.18
CA LEU A 255 -11.71 -18.04 -5.65
C LEU A 255 -11.03 -17.30 -4.49
N LEU A 256 -11.79 -16.71 -3.56
CA LEU A 256 -11.22 -15.99 -2.42
C LEU A 256 -10.41 -16.90 -1.50
N GLU A 257 -10.85 -18.15 -1.29
CA GLU A 257 -10.09 -19.13 -0.53
C GLU A 257 -8.76 -19.49 -1.22
N ALA A 258 -8.75 -19.65 -2.54
CA ALA A 258 -7.53 -19.90 -3.30
C ALA A 258 -6.56 -18.71 -3.25
N LEU A 259 -7.09 -17.48 -3.38
CA LEU A 259 -6.32 -16.25 -3.27
C LEU A 259 -5.72 -16.06 -1.86
N ASP A 260 -6.47 -16.35 -0.79
CA ASP A 260 -5.95 -16.27 0.59
C ASP A 260 -4.82 -17.27 0.87
N LYS A 261 -4.86 -18.44 0.22
CA LYS A 261 -3.82 -19.46 0.34
C LYS A 261 -2.51 -19.07 -0.35
N MET A 262 -2.58 -18.37 -1.50
CA MET A 262 -1.38 -17.88 -2.20
C MET A 262 -0.87 -16.54 -1.65
N ALA A 263 -1.73 -15.76 -1.01
CA ALA A 263 -1.41 -14.42 -0.55
C ALA A 263 -0.21 -14.41 0.38
N VAL A 264 0.71 -13.47 0.15
CA VAL A 264 1.80 -13.23 1.08
C VAL A 264 1.22 -12.63 2.36
N ARG A 265 1.63 -13.16 3.50
CA ARG A 265 1.13 -12.77 4.82
C ARG A 265 2.20 -11.99 5.57
N PRO A 266 1.82 -10.91 6.30
CA PRO A 266 2.70 -10.36 7.32
C PRO A 266 3.02 -11.44 8.35
N SER A 267 4.30 -11.58 8.70
CA SER A 267 4.80 -12.48 9.75
C SER A 267 4.42 -11.99 11.14
#